data_AF-A0A3L7RSA4-F1
#
_entry.id   AF-A0A3L7RSA4-F1
#
_cell.length_a   1.000
_cell.length_b   1.000
_cell.length_c   1.000
_cell.angle_alpha   90.00
_cell.angle_beta   90.00
_cell.angle_gamma   90.00
#
_symmetry.space_group_name_H-M   'P 1'
#
loop_
_entity.id
_entity.type
_entity.pdbx_description
1 polymer ?
#
loop_
_entity_poly.entity_id
_entity_poly.type
_entity_poly.pdbx_seq_one_letter_code
_entity_poly.pdbx_strand_id
1 'polypeptide(L)'
;MCSRRSTTSMPTQASRSCRSTGRMCLPLSTSTGMDSQRLWMFSEWSIRSTRHQGPVRGKTPRKTARSMRFLPKVISVSMDWRPIRSPVGTDAGKTQVNGLFETLETQSMTMRKPPARAWICLSIGWLLGMDLVSESRQGCVGQEPTAPVGATLEVRPEDRNLRLHQIQVIGTHNSYHLAPAPEIMSLIGLTGKSVAEAIDYSHPNLETQYGKYGIRQIELDIYADPDGGLYSQPVGKRLAQQTEPDPRMAFDFDTLMKRPGTKIIHAPGFDFATHVPTLKMALEQTVAWSKSNPGHLPVLILLEIKESATGPAGVKPLKYDRSMLDALDAEIRGCVESRMMVSPDSVRGEYKTLREAIETRGWPTLENLCGKIFFALDNTDSLKDRYLEDHDVLQDRVMFVSVGAEHPAAAWMKINDPIRDFERIQQCVNKGFLVRTRADSDTQQARKNDPTQREKAFASGAQFISTDYPVPDSRWSDYSVQWPDRAVYRRNPITTR
;
A
#
# COMPACT_ATOMS: atom_id res chain seq x y z
N MET A 1 59.71 50.66 -6.83
CA MET A 1 60.88 50.28 -6.00
C MET A 1 60.94 48.74 -5.96
N CYS A 2 62.16 48.19 -6.14
CA CYS A 2 62.66 46.80 -6.03
C CYS A 2 61.73 45.69 -5.44
N SER A 3 61.79 44.40 -5.81
CA SER A 3 62.75 43.60 -6.58
C SER A 3 62.18 42.18 -6.84
N ARG A 4 62.57 41.61 -7.98
CA ARG A 4 62.68 40.19 -8.46
C ARG A 4 62.77 39.10 -7.36
N ARG A 5 62.32 37.83 -7.56
CA ARG A 5 62.82 36.76 -8.48
C ARG A 5 61.86 35.54 -8.44
N SER A 6 61.35 34.99 -9.56
CA SER A 6 61.84 33.84 -10.40
C SER A 6 62.01 32.52 -9.62
N THR A 7 61.48 31.35 -9.99
CA THR A 7 61.61 30.56 -11.25
C THR A 7 60.53 29.45 -11.32
N THR A 8 59.77 29.22 -12.41
CA THR A 8 60.01 28.27 -13.56
C THR A 8 60.51 26.86 -13.15
N SER A 9 60.05 25.70 -13.66
CA SER A 9 59.32 25.33 -14.89
C SER A 9 58.90 23.84 -14.88
N MET A 10 57.84 23.53 -15.63
CA MET A 10 57.40 22.24 -16.26
C MET A 10 58.54 21.42 -16.95
N PRO A 11 58.38 20.18 -17.51
CA PRO A 11 57.18 19.67 -18.21
C PRO A 11 56.88 18.14 -18.28
N THR A 12 55.75 17.87 -18.95
CA THR A 12 55.14 16.67 -19.57
C THR A 12 56.06 15.61 -20.22
N GLN A 13 55.60 14.33 -20.21
CA GLN A 13 55.49 13.50 -21.42
C GLN A 13 54.64 12.22 -21.23
N ALA A 14 54.07 11.75 -22.34
CA ALA A 14 53.17 10.62 -22.50
C ALA A 14 53.90 9.27 -22.72
N SER A 15 53.20 8.14 -22.49
CA SER A 15 52.92 7.09 -23.50
C SER A 15 52.92 5.62 -22.97
N ARG A 16 51.95 4.88 -23.53
CA ARG A 16 51.95 3.46 -23.96
C ARG A 16 51.80 2.28 -22.96
N SER A 17 51.06 1.32 -23.52
CA SER A 17 50.57 0.03 -23.06
C SER A 17 51.64 -1.01 -22.73
N CYS A 18 51.31 -1.95 -21.83
CA CYS A 18 51.79 -3.33 -21.94
C CYS A 18 50.78 -4.32 -21.34
N ARG A 19 50.56 -5.43 -22.06
CA ARG A 19 49.81 -6.62 -21.61
C ARG A 19 50.63 -7.38 -20.58
N SER A 20 49.99 -7.96 -19.58
CA SER A 20 50.52 -9.13 -18.88
C SER A 20 49.42 -10.18 -18.68
N THR A 21 49.76 -11.36 -19.16
CA THR A 21 49.09 -12.65 -18.98
C THR A 21 49.33 -13.17 -17.56
N GLY A 22 48.28 -13.63 -16.89
CA GLY A 22 48.39 -14.37 -15.64
C GLY A 22 47.26 -15.39 -15.51
N ARG A 23 47.56 -16.65 -15.82
CA ARG A 23 46.75 -17.82 -15.41
C ARG A 23 46.82 -17.90 -13.89
N MET A 24 45.68 -18.11 -13.23
CA MET A 24 45.67 -18.70 -11.89
C MET A 24 44.52 -19.71 -11.79
N CYS A 25 44.90 -20.90 -11.35
CA CYS A 25 44.06 -22.09 -11.24
C CYS A 25 43.00 -21.96 -10.13
N LEU A 26 41.86 -22.60 -10.39
CA LEU A 26 40.81 -22.97 -9.45
C LEU A 26 41.38 -23.69 -8.21
N PRO A 27 40.61 -23.64 -7.11
CA PRO A 27 40.14 -24.89 -6.55
C PRO A 27 38.61 -24.97 -6.55
N LEU A 28 38.12 -26.08 -7.11
CA LEU A 28 36.79 -26.61 -6.85
C LEU A 28 36.71 -27.03 -5.37
N SER A 29 35.76 -26.46 -4.63
CA SER A 29 35.19 -27.14 -3.46
C SER A 29 33.70 -27.35 -3.70
N THR A 30 33.35 -28.63 -3.80
CA THR A 30 31.99 -29.12 -3.80
C THR A 30 31.49 -29.11 -2.36
N SER A 31 30.45 -28.34 -2.07
CA SER A 31 29.56 -28.63 -0.94
C SER A 31 28.12 -28.49 -1.41
N THR A 32 27.49 -29.65 -1.54
CA THR A 32 26.05 -29.84 -1.67
C THR A 32 25.37 -29.38 -0.39
N GLY A 33 24.52 -28.35 -0.48
CA GLY A 33 23.63 -27.91 0.60
C GLY A 33 22.28 -27.60 -0.02
N MET A 34 21.32 -28.50 0.20
CA MET A 34 19.97 -28.46 -0.31
C MET A 34 19.16 -27.29 0.25
N ASP A 35 18.38 -26.67 -0.64
CA ASP A 35 17.09 -26.01 -0.48
C ASP A 35 16.63 -25.58 0.92
N SER A 36 16.60 -24.26 1.11
CA SER A 36 15.64 -23.59 1.99
C SER A 36 14.80 -22.58 1.17
N GLN A 37 14.16 -23.09 0.11
CA GLN A 37 13.02 -22.42 -0.53
C GLN A 37 11.75 -23.22 -0.23
N ARG A 38 11.12 -22.91 0.90
CA ARG A 38 9.73 -23.26 1.19
C ARG A 38 9.31 -22.50 2.43
N LEU A 39 8.75 -21.30 2.23
CA LEU A 39 7.78 -20.70 3.12
C LEU A 39 7.08 -19.59 2.32
N TRP A 40 5.76 -19.75 2.17
CA TRP A 40 4.77 -18.81 1.65
C TRP A 40 4.72 -18.58 0.12
N MET A 41 4.24 -19.60 -0.60
CA MET A 41 3.37 -19.41 -1.76
C MET A 41 2.18 -20.35 -1.63
N PHE A 42 1.02 -19.82 -1.27
CA PHE A 42 -0.26 -20.48 -1.51
C PHE A 42 -0.97 -19.72 -2.63
N SER A 43 -0.86 -20.24 -3.85
CA SER A 43 -1.87 -20.06 -4.87
C SER A 43 -2.30 -21.44 -5.33
N GLU A 44 -3.58 -21.75 -5.14
CA GLU A 44 -4.18 -23.01 -5.54
C GLU A 44 -4.09 -23.17 -7.07
N TRP A 45 -3.48 -24.27 -7.52
CA TRP A 45 -3.61 -24.73 -8.90
C TRP A 45 -4.56 -25.93 -8.92
N SER A 46 -5.74 -25.70 -9.49
CA SER A 46 -6.67 -26.73 -9.91
C SER A 46 -6.14 -27.42 -11.17
N ILE A 47 -5.83 -28.72 -11.10
CA ILE A 47 -5.53 -29.54 -12.27
C ILE A 47 -6.81 -30.29 -12.66
N ARG A 48 -7.44 -29.85 -13.75
CA ARG A 48 -8.40 -30.68 -14.50
C ARG A 48 -7.65 -31.67 -15.38
N SER A 49 -8.12 -32.92 -15.33
CA SER A 49 -7.61 -34.05 -16.10
C SER A 49 -7.89 -33.95 -17.59
N THR A 50 -6.95 -34.38 -18.42
CA THR A 50 -7.23 -34.96 -19.73
C THR A 50 -6.43 -36.25 -19.91
N ARG A 51 -7.17 -37.37 -20.01
CA ARG A 51 -6.68 -38.70 -20.41
C ARG A 51 -6.08 -38.63 -21.82
N HIS A 52 -4.97 -39.33 -22.05
CA HIS A 52 -4.68 -40.01 -23.32
C HIS A 52 -4.06 -41.38 -23.02
N GLN A 53 -4.58 -42.42 -23.69
CA GLN A 53 -4.13 -43.81 -23.62
C GLN A 53 -3.06 -44.08 -24.68
N GLY A 54 -2.10 -44.97 -24.38
CA GLY A 54 -1.20 -45.56 -25.38
C GLY A 54 -0.08 -46.41 -24.74
N PRO A 55 0.16 -47.68 -25.12
CA PRO A 55 0.81 -48.67 -24.24
C PRO A 55 2.21 -49.11 -24.71
N VAL A 56 3.13 -49.47 -23.80
CA VAL A 56 4.20 -50.46 -24.08
C VAL A 56 4.62 -51.23 -22.81
N ARG A 57 4.79 -52.55 -23.01
CA ARG A 57 5.20 -53.62 -22.07
C ARG A 57 6.62 -53.48 -21.52
N GLY A 58 6.87 -53.98 -20.30
CA GLY A 58 8.23 -54.27 -19.81
C GLY A 58 8.27 -54.89 -18.40
N LYS A 59 8.83 -56.10 -18.30
CA LYS A 59 8.84 -57.05 -17.16
C LYS A 59 9.55 -56.58 -15.86
N THR A 60 9.03 -57.08 -14.73
CA THR A 60 9.58 -57.27 -13.35
C THR A 60 10.98 -57.92 -13.29
N PRO A 61 11.77 -57.87 -12.17
CA PRO A 61 11.30 -58.23 -10.81
C PRO A 61 11.90 -57.58 -9.55
N ARG A 62 11.09 -57.78 -8.49
CA ARG A 62 11.28 -57.71 -7.03
C ARG A 62 12.72 -57.79 -6.49
N LYS A 63 12.99 -56.95 -5.47
CA LYS A 63 13.68 -57.37 -4.24
C LYS A 63 12.94 -56.86 -3.01
N THR A 64 12.72 -57.80 -2.11
CA THR A 64 12.15 -57.72 -0.76
C THR A 64 13.17 -57.21 0.25
N ALA A 65 12.75 -56.34 1.18
CA ALA A 65 13.37 -56.27 2.51
C ALA A 65 12.30 -55.86 3.55
N ARG A 66 12.30 -56.60 4.65
CA ARG A 66 11.34 -56.58 5.76
C ARG A 66 11.76 -55.58 6.84
N SER A 67 10.73 -55.04 7.49
CA SER A 67 10.63 -54.60 8.90
C SER A 67 11.54 -53.50 9.44
N MET A 68 10.92 -52.43 9.94
CA MET A 68 10.67 -52.25 11.39
C MET A 68 9.54 -51.22 11.59
N ARG A 69 8.52 -51.60 12.37
CA ARG A 69 7.44 -50.72 12.81
C ARG A 69 7.88 -50.03 14.10
N PHE A 70 7.83 -48.70 14.13
CA PHE A 70 7.75 -47.93 15.36
C PHE A 70 6.32 -47.36 15.45
N LEU A 71 5.61 -47.73 16.51
CA LEU A 71 4.33 -47.15 16.91
C LEU A 71 4.61 -46.03 17.94
N PRO A 72 4.09 -44.81 17.75
CA PRO A 72 3.79 -43.93 18.86
C PRO A 72 2.33 -44.11 19.28
N LYS A 73 2.10 -44.30 20.58
CA LYS A 73 0.79 -44.21 21.23
C LYS A 73 0.15 -42.86 20.94
N VAL A 74 -1.04 -42.85 20.34
CA VAL A 74 -1.95 -41.71 20.33
C VAL A 74 -2.97 -41.93 21.44
N ILE A 75 -3.06 -40.97 22.35
CA ILE A 75 -4.16 -40.87 23.33
C ILE A 75 -5.37 -40.34 22.56
N SER A 76 -6.38 -41.19 22.38
CA SER A 76 -7.67 -40.81 21.80
C SER A 76 -8.57 -40.19 22.87
N VAL A 77 -8.95 -38.93 22.70
CA VAL A 77 -10.10 -38.32 23.40
C VAL A 77 -11.28 -38.40 22.42
N SER A 78 -12.26 -39.22 22.74
CA SER A 78 -13.52 -39.34 21.99
C SER A 78 -14.51 -38.26 22.46
N MET A 79 -14.99 -37.42 21.55
CA MET A 79 -16.19 -36.60 21.74
C MET A 79 -17.28 -37.12 20.80
N ASP A 80 -18.37 -37.60 21.39
CA ASP A 80 -19.57 -38.08 20.70
C ASP A 80 -20.30 -36.93 20.00
N TRP A 81 -20.51 -37.07 18.69
CA TRP A 81 -21.44 -36.25 17.91
C TRP A 81 -22.59 -37.13 17.41
N ARG A 82 -23.83 -36.82 17.83
CA ARG A 82 -25.06 -37.42 17.28
C ARG A 82 -25.55 -36.59 16.08
N PRO A 83 -25.89 -37.20 14.93
CA PRO A 83 -26.55 -36.49 13.84
C PRO A 83 -28.07 -36.47 14.03
N ILE A 84 -28.68 -35.29 13.85
CA ILE A 84 -30.12 -35.12 13.71
C ILE A 84 -30.51 -35.42 12.26
N ARG A 85 -31.45 -36.35 12.06
CA ARG A 85 -32.05 -36.68 10.76
C ARG A 85 -33.14 -35.67 10.41
N SER A 86 -33.12 -35.16 9.18
CA SER A 86 -34.28 -34.54 8.53
C SER A 86 -35.03 -35.61 7.71
N PRO A 87 -36.38 -35.66 7.71
CA PRO A 87 -37.11 -36.51 6.79
C PRO A 87 -37.47 -35.76 5.51
N VAL A 88 -37.20 -36.43 4.38
CA VAL A 88 -37.78 -36.15 3.06
C VAL A 88 -39.16 -36.78 3.01
N GLY A 89 -40.15 -36.06 2.49
CA GLY A 89 -41.47 -36.57 2.14
C GLY A 89 -42.00 -35.87 0.89
N THR A 90 -42.08 -36.64 -0.18
CA THR A 90 -42.74 -36.36 -1.47
C THR A 90 -44.26 -36.35 -1.31
N ASP A 91 -45.00 -35.43 -1.94
CA ASP A 91 -45.92 -35.75 -3.04
C ASP A 91 -46.60 -34.50 -3.63
N ALA A 92 -47.01 -34.62 -4.90
CA ALA A 92 -47.66 -33.61 -5.71
C ALA A 92 -49.19 -33.63 -5.55
N GLY A 93 -49.86 -32.48 -5.67
CA GLY A 93 -51.31 -32.47 -5.87
C GLY A 93 -52.04 -31.13 -5.67
N LYS A 94 -52.29 -30.44 -6.79
CA LYS A 94 -53.58 -29.88 -7.22
C LYS A 94 -54.34 -28.82 -6.36
N THR A 95 -54.60 -27.70 -7.05
CA THR A 95 -55.87 -26.91 -7.08
C THR A 95 -56.09 -25.80 -6.03
N GLN A 96 -55.81 -24.56 -6.48
CA GLN A 96 -56.75 -23.44 -6.70
C GLN A 96 -57.91 -23.17 -5.71
N VAL A 97 -58.07 -21.85 -5.45
CA VAL A 97 -59.30 -21.04 -5.21
C VAL A 97 -59.53 -20.47 -3.79
N ASN A 98 -59.44 -19.14 -3.74
CA ASN A 98 -60.16 -18.10 -2.97
C ASN A 98 -60.57 -18.30 -1.50
N GLY A 99 -60.23 -17.26 -0.71
CA GLY A 99 -61.27 -16.38 -0.17
C GLY A 99 -61.43 -16.30 1.36
N LEU A 100 -61.62 -15.05 1.81
CA LEU A 100 -62.10 -14.55 3.12
C LEU A 100 -61.08 -14.53 4.28
N PHE A 101 -60.63 -13.35 4.74
CA PHE A 101 -61.30 -12.34 5.58
C PHE A 101 -61.66 -12.85 6.99
N GLU A 102 -60.93 -12.34 7.99
CA GLU A 102 -61.39 -11.73 9.26
C GLU A 102 -60.22 -11.74 10.28
N THR A 103 -59.59 -10.59 10.50
CA THR A 103 -59.71 -9.74 11.70
C THR A 103 -59.29 -10.41 13.00
N LEU A 104 -58.19 -9.95 13.59
CA LEU A 104 -58.03 -9.80 15.03
C LEU A 104 -57.02 -8.66 15.32
N GLU A 105 -57.60 -7.51 15.61
CA GLU A 105 -57.24 -6.50 16.60
C GLU A 105 -55.77 -6.26 16.98
N THR A 106 -55.33 -5.09 16.53
CA THR A 106 -54.54 -4.07 17.23
C THR A 106 -54.52 -4.17 18.76
N GLN A 107 -53.31 -4.21 19.33
CA GLN A 107 -53.03 -3.55 20.61
C GLN A 107 -51.98 -2.44 20.41
N SER A 108 -52.46 -1.23 20.67
CA SER A 108 -51.73 0.03 20.73
C SER A 108 -50.79 0.08 21.95
N MET A 109 -49.51 0.38 21.73
CA MET A 109 -48.63 0.86 22.79
C MET A 109 -48.44 2.37 22.64
N THR A 110 -49.13 3.11 23.50
CA THR A 110 -49.09 4.57 23.62
C THR A 110 -47.77 5.06 24.22
N MET A 111 -47.18 6.05 23.55
CA MET A 111 -46.09 6.91 24.04
C MET A 111 -46.44 7.62 25.35
N ARG A 112 -45.43 7.79 26.23
CA ARG A 112 -45.42 8.82 27.29
C ARG A 112 -44.09 9.59 27.27
N LYS A 113 -44.17 10.91 27.05
CA LYS A 113 -43.13 11.91 27.32
C LYS A 113 -43.31 12.48 28.75
N PRO A 114 -42.25 13.01 29.40
CA PRO A 114 -42.37 14.06 30.40
C PRO A 114 -41.85 15.43 29.89
N PRO A 115 -42.14 16.53 30.61
CA PRO A 115 -42.48 17.82 29.98
C PRO A 115 -41.37 18.88 29.99
N ALA A 116 -41.51 19.86 29.08
CA ALA A 116 -40.79 21.13 29.09
C ALA A 116 -41.73 22.28 29.51
N ARG A 117 -41.26 23.15 30.41
CA ARG A 117 -41.73 24.54 30.66
C ARG A 117 -40.46 25.35 31.02
N ALA A 118 -39.95 26.20 30.13
CA ALA A 118 -40.41 27.54 29.75
C ALA A 118 -39.98 28.63 30.76
N TRP A 119 -39.07 29.51 30.36
CA TRP A 119 -39.07 30.94 30.66
C TRP A 119 -38.54 31.72 29.45
N ILE A 120 -39.31 32.73 29.05
CA ILE A 120 -39.12 33.69 27.95
C ILE A 120 -38.83 35.06 28.60
N CYS A 121 -38.27 35.98 27.80
CA CYS A 121 -38.22 37.46 27.95
C CYS A 121 -36.97 37.99 28.67
N LEU A 122 -36.31 39.09 28.25
CA LEU A 122 -36.71 40.22 27.42
C LEU A 122 -35.45 40.96 26.93
N SER A 123 -35.46 41.41 25.67
CA SER A 123 -34.58 42.42 25.11
C SER A 123 -35.11 43.82 25.45
N ILE A 124 -34.27 44.69 26.04
CA ILE A 124 -34.47 46.14 26.10
C ILE A 124 -33.10 46.80 25.94
N GLY A 125 -32.95 47.62 24.90
CA GLY A 125 -31.79 48.48 24.70
C GLY A 125 -31.92 49.80 25.45
N TRP A 126 -30.79 50.42 25.76
CA TRP A 126 -30.68 51.85 26.02
C TRP A 126 -29.38 52.38 25.40
N LEU A 127 -29.56 53.34 24.50
CA LEU A 127 -28.58 54.33 24.07
C LEU A 127 -28.19 55.21 25.27
N LEU A 128 -26.91 55.59 25.35
CA LEU A 128 -26.43 56.99 25.43
C LEU A 128 -24.94 56.99 25.84
N GLY A 129 -24.14 57.73 25.07
CA GLY A 129 -22.72 57.93 25.34
C GLY A 129 -21.97 58.41 24.10
N MET A 130 -22.41 59.50 23.49
CA MET A 130 -21.54 60.32 22.64
C MET A 130 -20.72 61.20 23.58
N ASP A 131 -19.39 61.15 23.48
CA ASP A 131 -18.58 62.36 23.26
C ASP A 131 -17.12 62.01 22.91
N LEU A 132 -16.74 62.50 21.72
CA LEU A 132 -15.46 63.13 21.35
C LEU A 132 -14.14 62.46 21.75
N VAL A 133 -13.51 61.76 20.80
CA VAL A 133 -12.08 61.99 20.46
C VAL A 133 -11.89 61.91 18.93
N SER A 134 -11.09 62.85 18.45
CA SER A 134 -10.83 63.28 17.08
C SER A 134 -10.39 62.22 16.07
N GLU A 135 -10.76 62.48 14.82
CA GLU A 135 -10.24 61.85 13.60
C GLU A 135 -8.70 61.79 13.56
N SER A 136 -8.17 60.57 13.40
CA SER A 136 -6.99 60.31 12.58
C SER A 136 -7.37 59.32 11.48
N ARG A 137 -7.72 59.86 10.30
CA ARG A 137 -7.89 59.05 9.08
C ARG A 137 -6.52 58.60 8.60
N GLN A 138 -6.08 57.43 9.04
CA GLN A 138 -5.16 56.60 8.26
C GLN A 138 -5.98 55.48 7.64
N GLY A 139 -6.10 55.53 6.32
CA GLY A 139 -6.79 54.51 5.55
C GLY A 139 -6.16 53.15 5.80
N CYS A 140 -6.93 52.24 6.39
CA CYS A 140 -6.69 50.83 6.24
C CYS A 140 -7.00 50.48 4.78
N VAL A 141 -5.98 50.55 3.93
CA VAL A 141 -5.95 49.79 2.68
C VAL A 141 -6.19 48.35 3.10
N GLY A 142 -7.35 47.80 2.72
CA GLY A 142 -7.58 46.38 2.82
C GLY A 142 -6.46 45.69 2.05
N GLN A 143 -5.61 44.96 2.76
CA GLN A 143 -4.75 43.99 2.11
C GLN A 143 -5.69 42.98 1.45
N GLU A 144 -5.77 43.05 0.12
CA GLU A 144 -6.16 41.90 -0.68
C GLU A 144 -5.39 40.67 -0.16
N PRO A 145 -6.00 39.48 -0.10
CA PRO A 145 -5.29 38.27 0.24
C PRO A 145 -4.09 38.17 -0.69
N THR A 146 -2.88 38.30 -0.14
CA THR A 146 -1.67 38.11 -0.93
C THR A 146 -1.76 36.71 -1.51
N ALA A 147 -1.82 36.64 -2.83
CA ALA A 147 -1.74 35.39 -3.58
C ALA A 147 -0.60 34.54 -2.98
N PRO A 148 -0.80 33.23 -2.78
CA PRO A 148 0.22 32.38 -2.20
C PRO A 148 1.53 32.57 -2.97
N VAL A 149 2.62 32.80 -2.23
CA VAL A 149 4.00 32.79 -2.74
C VAL A 149 4.07 31.67 -3.77
N GLY A 150 4.33 32.04 -5.03
CA GLY A 150 4.05 31.20 -6.19
C GLY A 150 4.50 29.75 -5.95
N ALA A 151 3.55 28.82 -6.00
CA ALA A 151 3.82 27.43 -5.74
C ALA A 151 4.93 26.94 -6.68
N THR A 152 6.10 26.63 -6.12
CA THR A 152 7.21 26.10 -6.90
C THR A 152 6.81 24.72 -7.40
N LEU A 153 6.68 24.59 -8.73
CA LEU A 153 6.49 23.29 -9.36
C LEU A 153 7.73 22.41 -9.11
N GLU A 154 7.52 21.18 -8.66
CA GLU A 154 8.62 20.20 -8.52
C GLU A 154 9.18 19.77 -9.88
N VAL A 155 8.34 19.86 -10.92
CA VAL A 155 8.71 19.53 -12.29
C VAL A 155 9.62 20.62 -12.84
N ARG A 156 10.82 20.23 -13.28
CA ARG A 156 11.75 21.12 -13.97
C ARG A 156 11.10 21.70 -15.23
N PRO A 157 11.35 22.98 -15.61
CA PRO A 157 10.73 23.60 -16.78
C PRO A 157 10.84 22.78 -18.08
N GLU A 158 12.01 22.18 -18.32
CA GLU A 158 12.30 21.32 -19.48
C GLU A 158 11.58 19.95 -19.44
N ASP A 159 11.04 19.56 -18.28
CA ASP A 159 10.36 18.28 -18.05
C ASP A 159 8.83 18.41 -18.02
N ARG A 160 8.26 19.60 -18.13
CA ARG A 160 6.80 19.83 -18.03
C ARG A 160 5.96 18.99 -18.99
N ASN A 161 6.51 18.76 -20.19
CA ASN A 161 5.88 17.97 -21.25
C ASN A 161 6.16 16.46 -21.15
N LEU A 162 7.03 16.02 -20.23
CA LEU A 162 7.18 14.59 -19.95
C LEU A 162 5.85 14.05 -19.42
N ARG A 163 5.59 12.77 -19.71
CA ARG A 163 4.43 12.03 -19.20
C ARG A 163 4.79 11.29 -17.92
N LEU A 164 3.80 10.92 -17.12
CA LEU A 164 4.04 10.20 -15.85
C LEU A 164 4.91 8.94 -16.02
N HIS A 165 4.69 8.18 -17.09
CA HIS A 165 5.47 6.95 -17.35
C HIS A 165 6.93 7.22 -17.74
N GLN A 166 7.30 8.49 -17.98
CA GLN A 166 8.63 8.93 -18.39
C GLN A 166 9.53 9.40 -17.24
N ILE A 167 9.09 9.26 -15.99
CA ILE A 167 9.90 9.53 -14.81
C ILE A 167 9.97 8.32 -13.90
N GLN A 168 10.93 8.32 -12.98
CA GLN A 168 10.96 7.41 -11.83
C GLN A 168 10.92 8.23 -10.55
N VAL A 169 10.16 7.74 -9.57
CA VAL A 169 10.03 8.29 -8.23
C VAL A 169 10.25 7.20 -7.18
N ILE A 170 10.61 7.61 -5.98
CA ILE A 170 10.74 6.71 -4.84
C ILE A 170 9.42 6.65 -4.08
N GLY A 171 9.05 5.43 -3.69
CA GLY A 171 7.94 5.11 -2.81
C GLY A 171 8.41 4.44 -1.54
N THR A 172 7.56 4.42 -0.51
CA THR A 172 7.77 3.61 0.69
C THR A 172 6.81 2.43 0.71
N HIS A 173 7.31 1.27 1.14
CA HIS A 173 6.52 0.07 1.42
C HIS A 173 6.06 0.13 2.88
N ASN A 174 4.79 -0.22 3.13
CA ASN A 174 4.13 -0.08 4.44
C ASN A 174 4.35 1.30 5.08
N SER A 175 4.06 2.39 4.37
CA SER A 175 4.44 3.76 4.72
C SER A 175 3.97 4.24 6.10
N TYR A 176 2.97 3.58 6.66
CA TYR A 176 2.40 3.88 7.97
C TYR A 176 3.18 3.23 9.13
N HIS A 177 4.07 2.28 8.83
CA HIS A 177 4.61 1.31 9.78
C HIS A 177 5.51 1.93 10.84
N LEU A 178 5.27 1.50 12.08
CA LEU A 178 6.15 1.67 13.23
C LEU A 178 6.54 0.29 13.74
N ALA A 179 7.83 0.10 14.03
CA ALA A 179 8.32 -1.13 14.64
C ALA A 179 7.56 -1.38 15.96
N PRO A 180 7.12 -2.62 16.22
CA PRO A 180 6.53 -2.99 17.50
C PRO A 180 7.37 -2.52 18.69
N ALA A 181 6.69 -2.15 19.79
CA ALA A 181 7.37 -1.82 21.05
C ALA A 181 8.30 -2.98 21.49
N PRO A 182 9.43 -2.71 22.17
CA PRO A 182 10.44 -3.73 22.50
C PRO A 182 9.88 -4.99 23.18
N GLU A 183 8.89 -4.84 24.05
CA GLU A 183 8.24 -5.93 24.77
C GLU A 183 7.43 -6.82 23.81
N ILE A 184 6.73 -6.20 22.86
CA ILE A 184 5.97 -6.92 21.82
C ILE A 184 6.93 -7.55 20.80
N MET A 185 7.99 -6.83 20.41
CA MET A 185 9.02 -7.36 19.53
C MET A 185 9.68 -8.62 20.12
N SER A 186 9.90 -8.63 21.45
CA SER A 186 10.41 -9.81 22.16
C SER A 186 9.47 -11.01 22.03
N LEU A 187 8.15 -10.80 22.13
CA LEU A 187 7.15 -11.85 21.91
C LEU A 187 7.15 -12.37 20.47
N ILE A 188 7.28 -11.47 19.48
CA ILE A 188 7.37 -11.84 18.06
C ILE A 188 8.64 -12.68 17.82
N GLY A 189 9.76 -12.30 18.44
CA GLY A 189 11.02 -13.03 18.36
C GLY A 189 10.94 -14.50 18.81
N LEU A 190 10.01 -14.84 19.71
CA LEU A 190 9.75 -16.22 20.12
C LEU A 190 9.18 -17.09 18.97
N THR A 191 8.57 -16.47 17.97
CA THR A 191 8.03 -17.16 16.78
C THR A 191 9.08 -17.38 15.70
N GLY A 192 10.17 -16.61 15.73
CA GLY A 192 11.30 -16.73 14.81
C GLY A 192 12.08 -15.43 14.65
N LYS A 193 13.42 -15.54 14.67
CA LYS A 193 14.32 -14.39 14.52
C LYS A 193 14.09 -13.63 13.21
N SER A 194 13.94 -14.34 12.09
CA SER A 194 13.73 -13.72 10.77
C SER A 194 12.42 -12.94 10.69
N VAL A 195 11.38 -13.35 11.44
CA VAL A 195 10.10 -12.64 11.48
C VAL A 195 10.26 -11.30 12.18
N ALA A 196 10.92 -11.30 13.35
CA ALA A 196 11.21 -10.07 14.08
C ALA A 196 12.12 -9.13 13.27
N GLU A 197 13.16 -9.65 12.63
CA GLU A 197 14.06 -8.85 11.80
C GLU A 197 13.34 -8.17 10.63
N ALA A 198 12.39 -8.86 9.97
CA ALA A 198 11.67 -8.36 8.80
C ALA A 198 10.77 -7.14 9.09
N ILE A 199 10.34 -6.95 10.34
CA ILE A 199 9.46 -5.85 10.77
C ILE A 199 10.17 -4.87 11.72
N ASP A 200 11.48 -5.03 11.92
CA ASP A 200 12.28 -4.17 12.80
C ASP A 200 12.79 -2.92 12.04
N TYR A 201 11.84 -2.14 11.56
CA TYR A 201 12.07 -0.85 10.91
C TYR A 201 10.90 0.10 11.21
N SER A 202 11.04 1.38 10.92
CA SER A 202 9.97 2.36 11.11
C SER A 202 10.10 3.45 10.07
N HIS A 203 8.98 3.89 9.54
CA HIS A 203 8.96 5.09 8.71
C HIS A 203 8.81 6.34 9.58
N PRO A 204 9.28 7.51 9.10
CA PRO A 204 8.78 8.81 9.54
C PRO A 204 7.27 8.94 9.26
N ASN A 205 6.59 9.93 9.87
CA ASN A 205 5.18 10.20 9.53
C ASN A 205 5.00 10.60 8.04
N LEU A 206 3.77 10.53 7.54
CA LEU A 206 3.49 10.74 6.11
C LEU A 206 3.94 12.12 5.61
N GLU A 207 3.71 13.19 6.39
CA GLU A 207 4.15 14.55 6.04
C GLU A 207 5.68 14.62 5.84
N THR A 208 6.45 13.99 6.73
CA THR A 208 7.91 13.94 6.62
C THR A 208 8.34 13.13 5.40
N GLN A 209 7.67 12.01 5.11
CA GLN A 209 7.93 11.22 3.91
C GLN A 209 7.72 12.06 2.64
N TYR A 210 6.60 12.76 2.53
CA TYR A 210 6.30 13.58 1.36
C TYR A 210 7.22 14.80 1.21
N GLY A 211 7.39 15.57 2.28
CA GLY A 211 8.09 16.85 2.25
C GLY A 211 9.61 16.72 2.32
N LYS A 212 10.13 15.97 3.31
CA LYS A 212 11.57 15.90 3.56
C LYS A 212 12.27 14.89 2.65
N TYR A 213 11.60 13.78 2.33
CA TYR A 213 12.20 12.66 1.58
C TYR A 213 11.70 12.55 0.15
N GLY A 214 10.80 13.46 -0.29
CA GLY A 214 10.34 13.50 -1.68
C GLY A 214 9.58 12.24 -2.11
N ILE A 215 8.98 11.51 -1.17
CA ILE A 215 8.26 10.27 -1.47
C ILE A 215 7.00 10.58 -2.29
N ARG A 216 6.81 9.90 -3.43
CA ARG A 216 5.63 10.10 -4.30
C ARG A 216 4.83 8.81 -4.51
N GLN A 217 5.11 7.79 -3.71
CA GLN A 217 4.25 6.63 -3.53
C GLN A 217 4.23 6.19 -2.08
N ILE A 218 3.05 5.97 -1.52
CA ILE A 218 2.87 5.32 -0.22
C ILE A 218 2.06 4.03 -0.37
N GLU A 219 2.18 3.14 0.61
CA GLU A 219 1.50 1.84 0.67
C GLU A 219 0.85 1.66 2.03
N LEU A 220 -0.45 1.32 2.03
CA LEU A 220 -1.30 1.20 3.20
C LEU A 220 -2.00 -0.17 3.20
N ASP A 221 -1.71 -1.00 4.20
CA ASP A 221 -2.46 -2.22 4.47
C ASP A 221 -3.76 -1.84 5.16
N ILE A 222 -4.88 -2.25 4.58
CA ILE A 222 -6.20 -1.87 5.04
C ILE A 222 -7.05 -3.07 5.46
N TYR A 223 -7.75 -2.90 6.58
CA TYR A 223 -8.70 -3.86 7.12
C TYR A 223 -10.10 -3.22 7.22
N ALA A 224 -11.14 -3.97 6.87
CA ALA A 224 -12.52 -3.53 7.05
C ALA A 224 -12.94 -3.65 8.53
N ASP A 225 -13.56 -2.59 9.05
CA ASP A 225 -14.14 -2.55 10.39
C ASP A 225 -15.40 -1.66 10.39
N PRO A 226 -16.47 -2.05 9.67
CA PRO A 226 -17.66 -1.22 9.46
C PRO A 226 -18.41 -0.92 10.77
N ASP A 227 -18.33 -1.80 11.76
CA ASP A 227 -18.96 -1.60 13.07
C ASP A 227 -18.01 -0.95 14.09
N GLY A 228 -16.69 -0.97 13.82
CA GLY A 228 -15.66 -0.48 14.71
C GLY A 228 -15.31 -1.47 15.82
N GLY A 229 -14.09 -1.33 16.35
CA GLY A 229 -13.65 -2.04 17.53
C GLY A 229 -13.04 -3.42 17.27
N LEU A 230 -13.16 -3.98 16.06
CA LEU A 230 -12.61 -5.30 15.72
C LEU A 230 -11.11 -5.38 15.99
N TYR A 231 -10.39 -4.27 15.81
CA TYR A 231 -8.93 -4.19 15.96
C TYR A 231 -8.48 -3.34 17.16
N SER A 232 -9.41 -2.98 18.05
CA SER A 232 -9.12 -2.06 19.18
C SER A 232 -8.36 -2.69 20.34
N GLN A 233 -8.21 -4.02 20.36
CA GLN A 233 -7.54 -4.74 21.45
C GLN A 233 -6.54 -5.77 20.91
N PRO A 234 -5.38 -5.33 20.40
CA PRO A 234 -4.33 -6.23 19.94
C PRO A 234 -3.88 -7.20 21.05
N VAL A 235 -3.72 -8.48 20.72
CA VAL A 235 -3.30 -9.50 21.70
C VAL A 235 -1.88 -9.24 22.20
N GLY A 236 -1.00 -8.70 21.36
CA GLY A 236 0.38 -8.35 21.72
C GLY A 236 0.43 -7.33 22.85
N LYS A 237 -0.46 -6.32 22.82
CA LYS A 237 -0.59 -5.32 23.90
C LYS A 237 -0.95 -5.99 25.23
N ARG A 238 -1.89 -6.94 25.22
CA ARG A 238 -2.30 -7.69 26.43
C ARG A 238 -1.18 -8.60 26.96
N LEU A 239 -0.53 -9.35 26.08
CA LEU A 239 0.54 -10.29 26.48
C LEU A 239 1.79 -9.57 26.99
N ALA A 240 2.13 -8.44 26.37
CA ALA A 240 3.22 -7.57 26.83
C ALA A 240 2.86 -6.76 28.09
N GLN A 241 1.63 -6.87 28.59
CA GLN A 241 1.11 -6.07 29.71
C GLN A 241 1.32 -4.56 29.49
N GLN A 242 1.24 -4.12 28.23
CA GLN A 242 1.44 -2.72 27.88
C GLN A 242 0.22 -1.90 28.33
N THR A 243 0.39 -1.15 29.42
CA THR A 243 -0.63 -0.25 29.97
C THR A 243 -0.53 1.16 29.38
N GLU A 244 0.68 1.61 29.07
CA GLU A 244 0.92 2.94 28.54
C GLU A 244 0.79 3.01 27.01
N PRO A 245 0.21 4.08 26.46
CA PRO A 245 0.22 4.33 25.02
C PRO A 245 1.65 4.41 24.48
N ASP A 246 1.85 3.94 23.25
CA ASP A 246 3.11 4.16 22.55
C ASP A 246 3.25 5.66 22.21
N PRO A 247 4.24 6.38 22.75
CA PRO A 247 4.37 7.82 22.52
C PRO A 247 4.66 8.20 21.06
N ARG A 248 5.06 7.23 20.22
CA ARG A 248 5.27 7.42 18.78
C ARG A 248 3.94 7.50 18.02
N MET A 249 2.88 6.91 18.57
CA MET A 249 1.53 7.06 18.05
C MET A 249 0.91 8.32 18.67
N ALA A 250 1.05 9.45 17.98
CA ALA A 250 0.59 10.77 18.43
C ALA A 250 -0.95 10.94 18.37
N PHE A 251 -1.70 9.91 18.79
CA PHE A 251 -3.15 9.84 18.81
C PHE A 251 -3.61 8.76 19.79
N ASP A 252 -4.86 8.85 20.24
CA ASP A 252 -5.48 7.79 21.05
C ASP A 252 -5.88 6.61 20.17
N PHE A 253 -5.01 5.60 20.09
CA PHE A 253 -5.22 4.38 19.32
C PHE A 253 -6.51 3.67 19.75
N ASP A 254 -6.69 3.40 21.04
CA ASP A 254 -7.81 2.61 21.56
C ASP A 254 -9.15 3.27 21.24
N THR A 255 -9.23 4.60 21.32
CA THR A 255 -10.45 5.36 20.95
C THR A 255 -10.70 5.37 19.45
N LEU A 256 -9.68 5.57 18.62
CA LEU A 256 -9.85 5.64 17.16
C LEU A 256 -10.19 4.28 16.55
N MET A 257 -9.61 3.20 17.07
CA MET A 257 -9.85 1.85 16.59
C MET A 257 -11.25 1.32 16.97
N LYS A 258 -11.93 1.92 17.96
CA LYS A 258 -13.33 1.60 18.32
C LYS A 258 -14.36 2.21 17.37
N ARG A 259 -13.99 3.23 16.60
CA ARG A 259 -14.93 3.87 15.66
C ARG A 259 -15.11 2.97 14.42
N PRO A 260 -16.26 2.99 13.76
CA PRO A 260 -16.43 2.47 12.41
C PRO A 260 -15.38 2.98 11.40
N GLY A 261 -15.10 2.19 10.38
CA GLY A 261 -14.34 2.58 9.18
C GLY A 261 -13.04 1.80 8.97
N THR A 262 -12.45 1.99 7.79
CA THR A 262 -11.27 1.25 7.33
C THR A 262 -10.04 1.52 8.21
N LYS A 263 -9.40 0.45 8.70
CA LYS A 263 -8.24 0.50 9.60
C LYS A 263 -6.93 0.27 8.86
N ILE A 264 -5.85 0.91 9.31
CA ILE A 264 -4.50 0.71 8.77
C ILE A 264 -3.61 0.04 9.81
N ILE A 265 -3.15 -1.17 9.50
CA ILE A 265 -2.44 -2.07 10.41
C ILE A 265 -1.60 -3.04 9.58
N HIS A 266 -0.38 -3.40 9.98
CA HIS A 266 0.38 -4.45 9.29
C HIS A 266 -0.08 -5.84 9.71
N ALA A 267 -0.04 -6.14 11.02
CA ALA A 267 -0.61 -7.36 11.59
C ALA A 267 -1.38 -7.07 12.90
N PRO A 268 -2.70 -7.33 12.96
CA PRO A 268 -3.57 -6.83 14.03
C PRO A 268 -3.26 -7.40 15.41
N GLY A 269 -2.59 -8.54 15.48
CA GLY A 269 -2.22 -9.14 16.76
C GLY A 269 -1.04 -8.45 17.44
N PHE A 270 0.05 -8.23 16.70
CA PHE A 270 1.37 -7.93 17.27
C PHE A 270 2.14 -6.81 16.55
N ASP A 271 1.78 -6.48 15.30
CA ASP A 271 2.44 -5.45 14.52
C ASP A 271 1.41 -4.40 14.08
N PHE A 272 0.81 -3.76 15.09
CA PHE A 272 -0.32 -2.84 14.93
C PHE A 272 0.08 -1.37 15.03
N ALA A 273 1.33 -1.09 15.41
CA ALA A 273 1.78 0.29 15.59
C ALA A 273 1.84 1.00 14.23
N THR A 274 1.28 2.21 14.18
CA THR A 274 1.07 2.94 12.94
C THR A 274 1.12 4.45 13.18
N HIS A 275 1.53 5.23 12.18
CA HIS A 275 1.39 6.69 12.19
C HIS A 275 -0.02 7.17 11.89
N VAL A 276 -0.84 6.32 11.26
CA VAL A 276 -2.18 6.66 10.76
C VAL A 276 -3.11 5.46 10.96
N PRO A 277 -4.02 5.45 11.94
CA PRO A 277 -4.77 4.24 12.30
C PRO A 277 -6.00 3.98 11.40
N THR A 278 -6.40 4.95 10.58
CA THR A 278 -7.57 4.82 9.68
C THR A 278 -7.28 5.38 8.31
N LEU A 279 -7.93 4.83 7.28
CA LEU A 279 -7.80 5.31 5.90
C LEU A 279 -8.18 6.79 5.79
N LYS A 280 -9.34 7.17 6.35
CA LYS A 280 -9.77 8.57 6.43
C LYS A 280 -8.68 9.51 6.96
N MET A 281 -8.03 9.17 8.08
CA MET A 281 -6.94 10.01 8.63
C MET A 281 -5.74 10.08 7.68
N ALA A 282 -5.34 8.98 7.07
CA ALA A 282 -4.24 8.98 6.10
C ALA A 282 -4.55 9.87 4.90
N LEU A 283 -5.76 9.77 4.34
CA LEU A 283 -6.19 10.58 3.20
C LEU A 283 -6.32 12.07 3.56
N GLU A 284 -6.87 12.39 4.73
CA GLU A 284 -6.94 13.78 5.22
C GLU A 284 -5.55 14.40 5.38
N GLN A 285 -4.57 13.66 5.92
CA GLN A 285 -3.19 14.12 6.01
C GLN A 285 -2.55 14.33 4.63
N THR A 286 -2.72 13.39 3.69
CA THR A 286 -2.19 13.53 2.33
C THR A 286 -2.84 14.71 1.59
N VAL A 287 -4.15 14.91 1.72
CA VAL A 287 -4.86 16.04 1.10
C VAL A 287 -4.43 17.37 1.70
N ALA A 288 -4.27 17.45 3.02
CA ALA A 288 -3.79 18.66 3.68
C ALA A 288 -2.36 19.03 3.24
N TRP A 289 -1.48 18.03 3.16
CA TRP A 289 -0.13 18.22 2.62
C TRP A 289 -0.18 18.65 1.14
N SER A 290 -0.99 17.99 0.32
CA SER A 290 -1.13 18.28 -1.11
C SER A 290 -1.60 19.73 -1.36
N LYS A 291 -2.63 20.18 -0.63
CA LYS A 291 -3.15 21.56 -0.70
C LYS A 291 -2.10 22.60 -0.29
N SER A 292 -1.21 22.24 0.63
CA SER A 292 -0.10 23.10 1.08
C SER A 292 1.10 23.07 0.11
N ASN A 293 1.12 22.15 -0.84
CA ASN A 293 2.21 21.94 -1.80
C ASN A 293 1.68 21.76 -3.23
N PRO A 294 0.86 22.68 -3.79
CA PRO A 294 0.09 22.40 -5.01
C PRO A 294 0.95 22.16 -6.28
N GLY A 295 2.26 22.45 -6.22
CA GLY A 295 3.23 22.13 -7.27
C GLY A 295 3.86 20.74 -7.20
N HIS A 296 3.44 19.88 -6.26
CA HIS A 296 4.04 18.56 -6.06
C HIS A 296 3.77 17.60 -7.24
N LEU A 297 4.70 16.70 -7.55
CA LEU A 297 4.48 15.58 -8.47
C LEU A 297 3.33 14.68 -8.01
N PRO A 298 2.61 13.98 -8.92
CA PRO A 298 1.48 13.16 -8.52
C PRO A 298 1.86 12.07 -7.50
N VAL A 299 1.01 11.86 -6.49
CA VAL A 299 1.22 10.87 -5.43
C VAL A 299 0.39 9.63 -5.70
N LEU A 300 1.05 8.46 -5.77
CA LEU A 300 0.39 7.16 -5.79
C LEU A 300 0.13 6.65 -4.36
N ILE A 301 -1.10 6.28 -4.05
CA ILE A 301 -1.45 5.57 -2.82
C ILE A 301 -1.81 4.14 -3.18
N LEU A 302 -0.99 3.18 -2.77
CA LEU A 302 -1.28 1.75 -2.85
C LEU A 302 -2.11 1.32 -1.65
N LEU A 303 -3.21 0.63 -1.93
CA LEU A 303 -4.05 0.03 -0.89
C LEU A 303 -3.95 -1.49 -1.01
N GLU A 304 -3.43 -2.15 0.04
CA GLU A 304 -3.43 -3.61 0.15
C GLU A 304 -4.58 -4.03 1.07
N ILE A 305 -5.63 -4.64 0.52
CA ILE A 305 -6.74 -5.16 1.29
C ILE A 305 -6.30 -6.44 2.00
N LYS A 306 -6.46 -6.47 3.33
CA LYS A 306 -6.14 -7.61 4.17
C LYS A 306 -7.41 -8.31 4.65
N GLU A 307 -7.56 -9.56 4.24
CA GLU A 307 -8.69 -10.43 4.59
C GLU A 307 -8.29 -11.60 5.51
N SER A 308 -7.07 -11.57 6.03
CA SER A 308 -6.48 -12.58 6.91
C SER A 308 -5.49 -11.93 7.85
N ALA A 309 -5.26 -12.55 9.01
CA ALA A 309 -4.28 -12.08 9.97
C ALA A 309 -3.18 -13.13 10.17
N THR A 310 -1.94 -12.65 10.29
CA THR A 310 -0.77 -13.50 10.57
C THR A 310 -0.68 -13.82 12.05
N GLY A 311 -0.32 -15.06 12.38
CA GLY A 311 -0.10 -15.51 13.76
C GLY A 311 -1.39 -15.59 14.59
N PRO A 312 -1.28 -15.75 15.92
CA PRO A 312 -2.43 -15.86 16.81
C PRO A 312 -3.05 -14.48 17.06
N ALA A 313 -3.61 -13.85 16.03
CA ALA A 313 -4.00 -12.44 16.05
C ALA A 313 -5.08 -12.09 17.08
N GLY A 314 -5.83 -13.07 17.57
CA GLY A 314 -6.94 -12.88 18.52
C GLY A 314 -8.17 -12.22 17.88
N VAL A 315 -8.13 -11.98 16.58
CA VAL A 315 -9.21 -11.37 15.78
C VAL A 315 -9.27 -12.08 14.43
N LYS A 316 -10.45 -12.11 13.81
CA LYS A 316 -10.65 -12.64 12.46
C LYS A 316 -11.01 -11.48 11.52
N PRO A 317 -10.13 -11.10 10.59
CA PRO A 317 -10.45 -10.09 9.60
C PRO A 317 -11.69 -10.41 8.76
N LEU A 318 -12.41 -9.37 8.39
CA LEU A 318 -13.56 -9.48 7.51
C LEU A 318 -13.12 -9.74 6.06
N LYS A 319 -13.99 -10.42 5.31
CA LYS A 319 -13.87 -10.57 3.85
C LYS A 319 -14.55 -9.37 3.19
N TYR A 320 -13.92 -8.82 2.16
CA TYR A 320 -14.42 -7.66 1.40
C TYR A 320 -15.41 -8.11 0.34
N ASP A 321 -16.71 -8.15 0.62
CA ASP A 321 -17.67 -8.33 -0.47
C ASP A 321 -17.70 -7.11 -1.42
N ARG A 322 -18.52 -7.20 -2.47
CA ARG A 322 -18.68 -6.12 -3.45
C ARG A 322 -19.13 -4.80 -2.80
N SER A 323 -20.06 -4.86 -1.86
CA SER A 323 -20.56 -3.66 -1.17
C SER A 323 -19.46 -2.97 -0.36
N MET A 324 -18.55 -3.74 0.24
CA MET A 324 -17.39 -3.19 0.95
C MET A 324 -16.36 -2.57 0.00
N LEU A 325 -16.16 -3.14 -1.20
CA LEU A 325 -15.30 -2.54 -2.22
C LEU A 325 -15.90 -1.22 -2.75
N ASP A 326 -17.21 -1.17 -2.94
CA ASP A 326 -17.91 0.06 -3.35
C ASP A 326 -17.89 1.12 -2.23
N ALA A 327 -18.01 0.69 -0.97
CA ALA A 327 -17.88 1.57 0.19
C ALA A 327 -16.46 2.13 0.34
N LEU A 328 -15.42 1.34 0.03
CA LEU A 328 -14.03 1.80 0.01
C LEU A 328 -13.84 2.89 -1.07
N ASP A 329 -14.37 2.65 -2.26
CA ASP A 329 -14.40 3.64 -3.35
C ASP A 329 -15.13 4.93 -2.93
N ALA A 330 -16.23 4.82 -2.19
CA ALA A 330 -16.96 5.96 -1.63
C ALA A 330 -16.19 6.69 -0.52
N GLU A 331 -15.48 5.98 0.36
CA GLU A 331 -14.63 6.56 1.41
C GLU A 331 -13.50 7.40 0.77
N ILE A 332 -12.87 6.89 -0.29
CA ILE A 332 -11.84 7.62 -1.06
C ILE A 332 -12.43 8.89 -1.66
N ARG A 333 -13.57 8.80 -2.35
CA ARG A 333 -14.25 9.98 -2.94
C ARG A 333 -14.68 11.00 -1.89
N GLY A 334 -15.03 10.54 -0.68
CA GLY A 334 -15.39 11.40 0.45
C GLY A 334 -14.20 12.20 1.00
N CYS A 335 -12.97 11.70 0.84
CA CYS A 335 -11.77 12.36 1.33
C CYS A 335 -11.02 13.15 0.25
N VAL A 336 -11.01 12.66 -1.00
CA VAL A 336 -10.26 13.26 -2.10
C VAL A 336 -11.20 13.79 -3.17
N GLU A 337 -11.18 15.11 -3.33
CA GLU A 337 -12.00 15.81 -4.32
C GLU A 337 -11.64 15.37 -5.75
N SER A 338 -12.63 15.19 -6.62
CA SER A 338 -12.45 14.71 -8.00
C SER A 338 -11.35 15.46 -8.78
N ARG A 339 -11.23 16.79 -8.61
CA ARG A 339 -10.19 17.61 -9.29
C ARG A 339 -8.76 17.29 -8.87
N MET A 340 -8.58 16.76 -7.65
CA MET A 340 -7.29 16.33 -7.11
C MET A 340 -7.01 14.86 -7.41
N MET A 341 -7.98 14.11 -7.95
CA MET A 341 -7.84 12.68 -8.18
C MET A 341 -7.56 12.36 -9.65
N VAL A 342 -6.60 11.48 -9.91
CA VAL A 342 -6.45 10.82 -11.22
C VAL A 342 -7.15 9.48 -11.15
N SER A 343 -8.34 9.38 -11.76
CA SER A 343 -9.09 8.12 -11.85
C SER A 343 -8.74 7.34 -13.12
N PRO A 344 -8.99 6.01 -13.16
CA PRO A 344 -9.00 5.22 -14.38
C PRO A 344 -9.78 5.87 -15.52
N ASP A 345 -10.98 6.39 -15.25
CA ASP A 345 -11.80 7.08 -16.26
C ASP A 345 -11.13 8.34 -16.82
N SER A 346 -10.49 9.14 -15.95
CA SER A 346 -9.79 10.36 -16.41
C SER A 346 -8.59 10.04 -17.32
N VAL A 347 -7.92 8.91 -17.11
CA VAL A 347 -6.79 8.47 -17.94
C VAL A 347 -7.28 7.81 -19.21
N ARG A 348 -8.38 7.04 -19.14
CA ARG A 348 -9.04 6.43 -20.30
C ARG A 348 -9.59 7.48 -21.25
N GLY A 349 -10.29 8.50 -20.75
CA GLY A 349 -10.99 9.50 -21.57
C GLY A 349 -11.94 8.83 -22.55
N GLU A 350 -11.89 9.25 -23.83
CA GLU A 350 -12.78 8.76 -24.89
C GLU A 350 -12.42 7.38 -25.46
N TYR A 351 -11.31 6.78 -25.04
CA TYR A 351 -10.91 5.45 -25.52
C TYR A 351 -11.81 4.36 -24.93
N LYS A 352 -11.98 3.24 -25.65
CA LYS A 352 -12.84 2.14 -25.18
C LYS A 352 -12.24 1.43 -23.97
N THR A 353 -10.91 1.36 -23.91
CA THR A 353 -10.20 0.66 -22.86
C THR A 353 -9.07 1.52 -22.33
N LEU A 354 -8.70 1.30 -21.07
CA LEU A 354 -7.59 2.01 -20.47
C LEU A 354 -6.27 1.64 -21.15
N ARG A 355 -6.12 0.36 -21.56
CA ARG A 355 -4.98 -0.12 -22.36
C ARG A 355 -4.79 0.68 -23.64
N GLU A 356 -5.86 0.85 -24.41
CA GLU A 356 -5.84 1.60 -25.67
C GLU A 356 -5.41 3.07 -25.46
N ALA A 357 -5.88 3.71 -24.39
CA ALA A 357 -5.47 5.06 -24.04
C ALA A 357 -3.96 5.14 -23.72
N ILE A 358 -3.42 4.18 -22.97
CA ILE A 358 -2.00 4.15 -22.63
C ILE A 358 -1.13 3.87 -23.85
N GLU A 359 -1.48 2.88 -24.66
CA GLU A 359 -0.68 2.51 -25.84
C GLU A 359 -0.70 3.58 -26.94
N THR A 360 -1.80 4.34 -27.07
CA THR A 360 -1.96 5.33 -28.14
C THR A 360 -1.51 6.73 -27.72
N ARG A 361 -2.01 7.21 -26.57
CA ARG A 361 -1.76 8.57 -26.08
C ARG A 361 -0.70 8.63 -25.00
N GLY A 362 -0.57 7.55 -24.21
CA GLY A 362 0.22 7.52 -22.99
C GLY A 362 -0.44 8.28 -21.85
N TRP A 363 0.21 8.21 -20.68
CA TRP A 363 -0.20 8.93 -19.47
C TRP A 363 -0.23 10.45 -19.67
N PRO A 364 -1.04 11.21 -18.89
CA PRO A 364 -0.99 12.67 -18.91
C PRO A 364 0.40 13.23 -18.59
N THR A 365 0.64 14.47 -19.02
CA THR A 365 1.90 15.18 -18.76
C THR A 365 2.06 15.52 -17.28
N LEU A 366 3.30 15.67 -16.82
CA LEU A 366 3.59 16.00 -15.42
C LEU A 366 2.95 17.32 -15.01
N GLU A 367 3.00 18.34 -15.86
CA GLU A 367 2.34 19.63 -15.60
C GLU A 367 0.84 19.48 -15.32
N ASN A 368 0.15 18.60 -16.05
CA ASN A 368 -1.28 18.33 -15.86
C ASN A 368 -1.59 17.43 -14.65
N LEU A 369 -0.56 16.85 -14.03
CA LEU A 369 -0.68 15.94 -12.89
C LEU A 369 -0.13 16.52 -11.59
N CYS A 370 0.48 17.70 -11.62
CA CYS A 370 0.91 18.39 -10.40
C CYS A 370 -0.27 18.59 -9.44
N GLY A 371 -0.03 18.37 -8.15
CA GLY A 371 -1.03 18.50 -7.09
C GLY A 371 -2.07 17.37 -7.05
N LYS A 372 -1.90 16.29 -7.84
CA LYS A 372 -2.88 15.19 -7.91
C LYS A 372 -2.45 13.95 -7.13
N ILE A 373 -3.45 13.16 -6.76
CA ILE A 373 -3.34 11.89 -6.03
C ILE A 373 -4.05 10.83 -6.85
N PHE A 374 -3.53 9.61 -6.84
CA PHE A 374 -4.19 8.48 -7.49
C PHE A 374 -3.94 7.18 -6.74
N PHE A 375 -4.81 6.21 -6.99
CA PHE A 375 -4.91 5.02 -6.16
C PHE A 375 -4.70 3.76 -6.98
N ALA A 376 -4.01 2.77 -6.45
CA ALA A 376 -4.00 1.44 -7.03
C ALA A 376 -4.22 0.36 -5.97
N LEU A 377 -4.99 -0.65 -6.35
CA LEU A 377 -5.18 -1.86 -5.55
C LEU A 377 -3.92 -2.71 -5.69
N ASP A 378 -3.28 -3.00 -4.56
CA ASP A 378 -2.05 -3.78 -4.50
C ASP A 378 -2.30 -5.29 -4.69
N ASN A 379 -3.49 -5.77 -4.32
CA ASN A 379 -3.87 -7.17 -4.46
C ASN A 379 -3.88 -7.62 -5.94
N THR A 380 -3.33 -8.81 -6.19
CA THR A 380 -3.30 -9.46 -7.52
C THR A 380 -4.12 -10.75 -7.59
N ASP A 381 -4.76 -11.11 -6.48
CA ASP A 381 -5.51 -12.35 -6.28
C ASP A 381 -7.02 -12.15 -6.58
N SER A 382 -7.87 -13.02 -6.02
CA SER A 382 -9.33 -12.95 -6.21
C SER A 382 -9.97 -11.62 -5.78
N LEU A 383 -9.32 -10.80 -4.93
CA LEU A 383 -9.81 -9.46 -4.60
C LEU A 383 -9.75 -8.52 -5.81
N LYS A 384 -8.70 -8.65 -6.63
CA LYS A 384 -8.60 -7.92 -7.90
C LYS A 384 -9.74 -8.29 -8.83
N ASP A 385 -10.05 -9.58 -8.95
CA ASP A 385 -11.14 -10.06 -9.81
C ASP A 385 -12.49 -9.53 -9.32
N ARG A 386 -12.72 -9.55 -8.00
CA ARG A 386 -13.94 -9.00 -7.36
C ARG A 386 -14.06 -7.48 -7.54
N TYR A 387 -12.94 -6.76 -7.54
CA TYR A 387 -12.91 -5.30 -7.80
C TYR A 387 -13.21 -4.96 -9.26
N LEU A 388 -12.95 -5.89 -10.19
CA LEU A 388 -13.23 -5.75 -11.62
C LEU A 388 -14.63 -6.23 -12.02
N GLU A 389 -15.35 -6.94 -11.16
CA GLU A 389 -16.67 -7.50 -11.48
C GLU A 389 -17.65 -6.40 -11.91
N ASP A 390 -18.21 -6.51 -13.11
CA ASP A 390 -19.01 -5.50 -13.81
C ASP A 390 -18.30 -4.17 -14.14
N HIS A 391 -16.98 -4.13 -13.98
CA HIS A 391 -16.11 -2.97 -14.21
C HIS A 391 -14.84 -3.37 -14.99
N ASP A 392 -14.97 -4.16 -16.06
CA ASP A 392 -13.85 -4.75 -16.83
C ASP A 392 -12.82 -3.73 -17.36
N VAL A 393 -13.24 -2.48 -17.55
CA VAL A 393 -12.40 -1.34 -17.99
C VAL A 393 -12.16 -0.32 -16.88
N LEU A 394 -12.47 -0.67 -15.62
CA LEU A 394 -12.47 0.17 -14.43
C LEU A 394 -13.40 1.39 -14.53
N GLN A 395 -14.49 1.28 -15.29
CA GLN A 395 -15.49 2.34 -15.37
C GLN A 395 -16.07 2.62 -13.98
N ASP A 396 -16.12 3.89 -13.59
CA ASP A 396 -16.61 4.35 -12.30
C ASP A 396 -15.85 3.79 -11.08
N ARG A 397 -14.64 3.26 -11.27
CA ARG A 397 -13.73 2.86 -10.17
C ARG A 397 -12.72 3.96 -9.90
N VAL A 398 -12.27 4.08 -8.65
CA VAL A 398 -11.24 5.09 -8.28
C VAL A 398 -9.82 4.52 -8.32
N MET A 399 -9.66 3.20 -8.25
CA MET A 399 -8.34 2.56 -8.19
C MET A 399 -7.97 1.88 -9.50
N PHE A 400 -6.70 2.02 -9.89
CA PHE A 400 -6.08 1.16 -10.89
C PHE A 400 -5.84 -0.25 -10.30
N VAL A 401 -5.77 -1.26 -11.16
CA VAL A 401 -5.47 -2.65 -10.74
C VAL A 401 -4.32 -3.24 -11.53
N SER A 402 -3.58 -4.16 -10.92
CA SER A 402 -2.50 -4.90 -11.60
C SER A 402 -3.07 -6.07 -12.41
N VAL A 403 -3.20 -5.89 -13.72
CA VAL A 403 -3.67 -6.91 -14.67
C VAL A 403 -2.60 -7.23 -15.73
N GLY A 404 -2.82 -8.32 -16.48
CA GLY A 404 -1.95 -8.65 -17.61
C GLY A 404 -1.96 -7.56 -18.68
N ALA A 405 -0.85 -7.43 -19.43
CA ALA A 405 -0.65 -6.38 -20.43
C ALA A 405 -1.72 -6.34 -21.53
N GLU A 406 -2.37 -7.46 -21.82
CA GLU A 406 -3.42 -7.56 -22.86
C GLU A 406 -4.82 -7.25 -22.33
N HIS A 407 -4.98 -7.05 -21.01
CA HIS A 407 -6.26 -6.81 -20.37
C HIS A 407 -6.80 -5.39 -20.68
N PRO A 408 -8.12 -5.18 -20.87
CA PRO A 408 -8.69 -3.86 -21.13
C PRO A 408 -8.35 -2.78 -20.08
N ALA A 409 -8.30 -3.16 -18.81
CA ALA A 409 -7.88 -2.30 -17.69
C ALA A 409 -6.36 -2.09 -17.53
N ALA A 410 -5.51 -2.56 -18.47
CA ALA A 410 -4.06 -2.46 -18.31
C ALA A 410 -3.57 -1.00 -18.37
N ALA A 411 -2.89 -0.56 -17.31
CA ALA A 411 -2.25 0.77 -17.21
C ALA A 411 -1.11 0.78 -16.19
N TRP A 412 -1.29 0.03 -15.10
CA TRP A 412 -0.36 -0.08 -14.00
C TRP A 412 -0.17 -1.56 -13.62
N MET A 413 1.05 -1.95 -13.25
CA MET A 413 1.37 -3.30 -12.82
C MET A 413 2.23 -3.29 -11.56
N LYS A 414 1.87 -4.16 -10.62
CA LYS A 414 2.72 -4.56 -9.51
C LYS A 414 3.65 -5.69 -9.96
N ILE A 415 4.96 -5.43 -9.98
CA ILE A 415 5.99 -6.43 -10.28
C ILE A 415 7.13 -6.26 -9.27
N ASN A 416 7.06 -7.01 -8.17
CA ASN A 416 7.87 -6.77 -6.97
C ASN A 416 9.36 -7.07 -7.11
N ASP A 417 9.74 -8.05 -7.93
CA ASP A 417 11.12 -8.55 -8.00
C ASP A 417 11.83 -8.02 -9.26
N PRO A 418 12.64 -6.96 -9.15
CA PRO A 418 13.34 -6.40 -10.30
C PRO A 418 14.55 -7.24 -10.73
N ILE A 419 14.96 -8.25 -9.97
CA ILE A 419 16.06 -9.13 -10.37
C ILE A 419 15.51 -10.23 -11.26
N ARG A 420 14.51 -10.97 -10.76
CA ARG A 420 13.90 -12.10 -11.46
C ARG A 420 13.03 -11.65 -12.63
N ASP A 421 12.25 -10.59 -12.45
CA ASP A 421 11.27 -10.12 -13.44
C ASP A 421 11.78 -8.90 -14.24
N PHE A 422 13.09 -8.66 -14.27
CA PHE A 422 13.72 -7.49 -14.91
C PHE A 422 13.22 -7.25 -16.35
N GLU A 423 13.23 -8.28 -17.18
CA GLU A 423 12.80 -8.18 -18.59
C GLU A 423 11.30 -7.91 -18.70
N ARG A 424 10.50 -8.54 -17.85
CA ARG A 424 9.05 -8.32 -17.80
C ARG A 424 8.71 -6.88 -17.41
N ILE A 425 9.46 -6.30 -16.46
CA ILE A 425 9.32 -4.89 -16.11
C ILE A 425 9.61 -4.01 -17.33
N GLN A 426 10.75 -4.21 -17.99
CA GLN A 426 11.11 -3.43 -19.18
C GLN A 426 10.08 -3.56 -20.31
N GLN A 427 9.51 -4.76 -20.53
CA GLN A 427 8.45 -4.95 -21.52
C GLN A 427 7.20 -4.13 -21.19
N CYS A 428 6.77 -4.10 -19.93
CA CYS A 428 5.62 -3.29 -19.51
C CYS A 428 5.91 -1.79 -19.65
N VAL A 429 7.10 -1.36 -19.22
CA VAL A 429 7.55 0.04 -19.31
C VAL A 429 7.62 0.51 -20.76
N ASN A 430 8.14 -0.30 -21.68
CA ASN A 430 8.20 0.02 -23.11
C ASN A 430 6.83 0.14 -23.77
N LYS A 431 5.81 -0.55 -23.24
CA LYS A 431 4.41 -0.40 -23.68
C LYS A 431 3.70 0.83 -23.07
N GLY A 432 4.41 1.63 -22.26
CA GLY A 432 3.87 2.84 -21.63
C GLY A 432 3.12 2.59 -20.33
N PHE A 433 3.06 1.34 -19.85
CA PHE A 433 2.46 1.02 -18.57
C PHE A 433 3.35 1.47 -17.41
N LEU A 434 2.71 1.89 -16.31
CA LEU A 434 3.42 2.15 -15.06
C LEU A 434 3.73 0.83 -14.36
N VAL A 435 4.93 0.71 -13.80
CA VAL A 435 5.31 -0.44 -13.00
C VAL A 435 5.76 0.02 -11.62
N ARG A 436 5.23 -0.65 -10.59
CA ARG A 436 5.76 -0.60 -9.23
C ARG A 436 6.62 -1.83 -8.96
N THR A 437 7.83 -1.60 -8.44
CA THR A 437 8.77 -2.65 -8.02
C THR A 437 9.38 -2.35 -6.64
N ARG A 438 10.17 -3.29 -6.08
CA ARG A 438 10.85 -3.12 -4.79
C ARG A 438 12.36 -2.97 -4.94
N ALA A 439 12.94 -2.03 -4.21
CA ALA A 439 14.40 -1.91 -4.06
C ALA A 439 14.98 -2.86 -2.99
N ASP A 440 14.16 -3.30 -2.04
CA ASP A 440 14.54 -4.14 -0.90
C ASP A 440 13.34 -4.91 -0.35
N SER A 441 13.61 -5.90 0.50
CA SER A 441 12.61 -6.75 1.16
C SER A 441 13.11 -7.28 2.50
N ASP A 442 12.21 -7.34 3.48
CA ASP A 442 12.42 -7.97 4.78
C ASP A 442 13.68 -7.47 5.51
N THR A 443 14.03 -6.19 5.34
CA THR A 443 15.24 -5.54 5.89
C THR A 443 16.58 -6.10 5.44
N GLN A 444 16.61 -7.12 4.58
CA GLN A 444 17.82 -7.89 4.30
C GLN A 444 18.92 -7.05 3.64
N GLN A 445 18.55 -6.24 2.65
CA GLN A 445 19.48 -5.40 1.90
C GLN A 445 20.08 -4.34 2.80
N ALA A 446 19.29 -3.72 3.67
CA ALA A 446 19.78 -2.75 4.63
C ALA A 446 20.74 -3.38 5.66
N ARG A 447 20.44 -4.59 6.14
CA ARG A 447 21.31 -5.30 7.10
C ARG A 447 22.62 -5.79 6.48
N LYS A 448 22.60 -6.15 5.19
CA LYS A 448 23.77 -6.62 4.45
C LYS A 448 24.53 -5.50 3.74
N ASN A 449 24.00 -4.27 3.77
CA ASN A 449 24.44 -3.15 2.93
C ASN A 449 24.54 -3.54 1.44
N ASP A 450 23.56 -4.30 0.93
CA ASP A 450 23.57 -4.86 -0.42
C ASP A 450 22.70 -4.02 -1.37
N PRO A 451 23.29 -3.25 -2.31
CA PRO A 451 22.54 -2.41 -3.23
C PRO A 451 21.96 -3.16 -4.45
N THR A 452 22.22 -4.47 -4.59
CA THR A 452 21.97 -5.21 -5.85
C THR A 452 20.52 -5.08 -6.34
N GLN A 453 19.54 -5.27 -5.45
CA GLN A 453 18.13 -5.17 -5.82
C GLN A 453 17.71 -3.73 -6.15
N ARG A 454 18.20 -2.73 -5.40
CA ARG A 454 18.00 -1.30 -5.68
C ARG A 454 18.51 -0.92 -7.07
N GLU A 455 19.74 -1.31 -7.42
CA GLU A 455 20.31 -1.00 -8.73
C GLU A 455 19.54 -1.67 -9.87
N LYS A 456 19.04 -2.88 -9.64
CA LYS A 456 18.16 -3.57 -10.59
C LYS A 456 16.81 -2.86 -10.73
N ALA A 457 16.18 -2.44 -9.63
CA ALA A 457 14.95 -1.65 -9.67
C ALA A 457 15.15 -0.36 -10.49
N PHE A 458 16.24 0.35 -10.24
CA PHE A 458 16.62 1.56 -10.94
C PHE A 458 16.79 1.32 -12.45
N ALA A 459 17.56 0.30 -12.84
CA ALA A 459 17.86 -0.01 -14.23
C ALA A 459 16.67 -0.62 -15.00
N SER A 460 15.68 -1.19 -14.31
CA SER A 460 14.52 -1.83 -14.92
C SER A 460 13.57 -0.84 -15.63
N GLY A 461 13.64 0.44 -15.26
CA GLY A 461 12.70 1.45 -15.75
C GLY A 461 11.34 1.46 -15.04
N ALA A 462 11.12 0.66 -13.98
CA ALA A 462 9.92 0.79 -13.14
C ALA A 462 9.78 2.22 -12.61
N GLN A 463 8.60 2.81 -12.74
CA GLN A 463 8.36 4.21 -12.40
C GLN A 463 8.23 4.44 -10.89
N PHE A 464 7.68 3.46 -10.16
CA PHE A 464 7.55 3.53 -8.71
C PHE A 464 8.43 2.48 -8.06
N ILE A 465 9.41 2.93 -7.29
CA ILE A 465 10.38 2.05 -6.63
C ILE A 465 10.15 2.13 -5.13
N SER A 466 9.52 1.09 -4.57
CA SER A 466 9.20 0.99 -3.15
C SER A 466 10.39 0.51 -2.33
N THR A 467 10.57 1.09 -1.14
CA THR A 467 11.62 0.73 -0.19
C THR A 467 11.12 0.81 1.25
N ASP A 468 11.67 0.00 2.12
CA ASP A 468 11.55 0.16 3.58
C ASP A 468 12.60 1.16 4.13
N TYR A 469 13.59 1.54 3.31
CA TYR A 469 14.75 2.36 3.67
C TYR A 469 14.92 3.57 2.74
N PRO A 470 13.96 4.52 2.73
CA PRO A 470 14.16 5.80 2.06
C PRO A 470 15.29 6.60 2.74
N VAL A 471 15.66 6.26 3.98
CA VAL A 471 16.84 6.76 4.68
C VAL A 471 17.61 5.61 5.30
N PRO A 472 18.93 5.79 5.55
CA PRO A 472 19.70 4.79 6.27
C PRO A 472 19.19 4.57 7.69
N ASP A 473 19.29 3.32 8.15
CA ASP A 473 19.16 2.97 9.55
C ASP A 473 20.56 2.70 10.11
N SER A 474 21.05 3.63 10.93
CA SER A 474 22.42 3.61 11.48
C SER A 474 22.70 2.40 12.37
N ARG A 475 21.68 1.63 12.78
CA ARG A 475 21.87 0.35 13.47
C ARG A 475 22.53 -0.70 12.57
N TRP A 476 22.37 -0.59 11.26
CA TRP A 476 22.72 -1.64 10.31
C TRP A 476 23.77 -1.21 9.29
N SER A 477 23.49 -0.17 8.50
CA SER A 477 24.38 0.29 7.43
C SER A 477 23.95 1.64 6.84
N ASP A 478 24.72 2.13 5.88
CA ASP A 478 24.41 3.33 5.10
C ASP A 478 23.45 3.06 3.91
N TYR A 479 22.91 1.84 3.80
CA TYR A 479 21.96 1.49 2.75
C TYR A 479 20.75 2.42 2.77
N SER A 480 20.44 3.02 1.62
CA SER A 480 19.26 3.85 1.42
C SER A 480 18.84 3.87 -0.04
N VAL A 481 17.58 4.22 -0.27
CA VAL A 481 17.01 4.34 -1.62
C VAL A 481 16.54 5.78 -1.80
N GLN A 482 17.41 6.61 -2.37
CA GLN A 482 17.14 8.00 -2.71
C GLN A 482 17.76 8.33 -4.07
N TRP A 483 17.27 9.39 -4.70
CA TRP A 483 17.99 10.00 -5.82
C TRP A 483 19.14 10.87 -5.33
N PRO A 484 20.21 11.05 -6.15
CA PRO A 484 21.24 12.04 -5.88
C PRO A 484 20.65 13.43 -5.61
N ASP A 485 21.33 14.20 -4.77
CA ASP A 485 20.94 15.56 -4.36
C ASP A 485 19.52 15.68 -3.78
N ARG A 486 18.94 14.56 -3.31
CA ARG A 486 17.55 14.46 -2.83
C ARG A 486 16.53 14.92 -3.87
N ALA A 487 16.81 14.70 -5.15
CA ALA A 487 15.81 14.93 -6.19
C ALA A 487 14.53 14.11 -5.89
N VAL A 488 13.35 14.66 -6.19
CA VAL A 488 12.07 13.95 -6.03
C VAL A 488 11.89 12.88 -7.12
N TYR A 489 12.44 13.14 -8.31
CA TYR A 489 12.33 12.27 -9.45
C TYR A 489 13.59 12.33 -10.33
N ARG A 490 13.72 11.31 -11.18
CA ARG A 490 14.63 11.34 -12.33
C ARG A 490 13.88 10.98 -13.62
N ARG A 491 14.44 11.36 -14.77
CA ARG A 491 13.95 10.88 -16.06
C ARG A 491 14.14 9.36 -16.18
N ASN A 492 13.19 8.67 -16.80
CA ASN A 492 13.20 7.22 -16.88
C ASN A 492 14.24 6.72 -17.91
N PRO A 493 15.19 5.85 -17.52
CA PRO A 493 16.30 5.43 -18.38
C PRO A 493 15.89 4.59 -19.59
N ILE A 494 14.62 4.17 -19.68
CA ILE A 494 14.09 3.37 -20.78
C ILE A 494 13.27 4.25 -21.73
N THR A 495 12.41 5.13 -21.22
CA THR A 495 11.40 5.85 -22.01
C THR A 495 11.75 7.31 -22.32
N THR A 496 12.93 7.80 -21.91
CA THR A 496 13.40 9.17 -22.19
C THR A 496 14.80 9.23 -22.82
N ARG A 497 15.18 8.19 -23.56
CA ARG A 497 16.45 8.18 -24.30
C ARG A 497 16.41 9.04 -25.54
#